data_AF-A0A382LUE1-F1
#
_entry.id   AF-A0A382LUE1-F1
#
_cell.length_a   1.000
_cell.length_b   1.000
_cell.length_c   1.000
_cell.angle_alpha   90.00
_cell.angle_beta   90.00
_cell.angle_gamma   90.00
#
_symmetry.space_group_name_H-M   'P 1'
#
loop_
_entity.id
_entity.type
_entity.pdbx_description
1 polymer ?
#
loop_
_entity_poly.entity_id
_entity_poly.type
_entity_poly.pdbx_seq_one_letter_code
_entity_poly.pdbx_strand_id
1 'polypeptide(L)'
;MTSESGALLEIRNLKKHFQVGGGMFGSITGKKEYLKAVDGISLSIEPGTTYGLVGESGCGKSTTAKMVLMLEEPTEGEILFEGKDAINADKDAKRHYKSSVQAVFQDPWASLNPRMKVESIIAEPLEVNTTMTRAEIHTKVGDILEEVGLQQYQAELYPHEFSGGQRQRIGVARSLALNPKLIVLDEPVSALDVSIRA
;
A
#
# COMPACT_ATOMS: atom_id res chain seq x y z
N MET A 1 -18.41 15.92 9.43
CA MET A 1 -17.59 17.09 9.79
C MET A 1 -16.40 17.11 8.86
N THR A 2 -16.55 17.79 7.73
CA THR A 2 -15.49 18.05 6.75
C THR A 2 -14.63 19.19 7.29
N SER A 3 -13.32 18.98 7.47
CA SER A 3 -12.40 20.08 7.78
C SER A 3 -12.36 21.06 6.60
N GLU A 4 -12.20 22.34 6.89
CA GLU A 4 -12.18 23.48 5.94
C GLU A 4 -10.99 23.50 4.93
N SER A 5 -10.40 22.35 4.63
CA SER A 5 -9.41 22.11 3.56
C SER A 5 -9.36 20.59 3.38
N GLY A 6 -9.59 19.99 2.21
CA GLY A 6 -8.98 20.33 0.93
C GLY A 6 -8.07 19.19 0.42
N ALA A 7 -7.74 18.19 1.25
CA ALA A 7 -7.01 16.97 0.83
C ALA A 7 -7.29 15.77 1.76
N LEU A 8 -7.34 14.56 1.21
CA LEU A 8 -7.35 13.29 1.95
C LEU A 8 -5.96 12.96 2.53
N LEU A 9 -4.92 13.12 1.71
CA LEU A 9 -3.52 12.91 2.08
C LEU A 9 -2.73 14.17 1.72
N GLU A 10 -1.93 14.67 2.65
CA GLU A 10 -1.00 15.76 2.42
C GLU A 10 0.40 15.34 2.85
N ILE A 11 1.38 15.56 1.99
CA ILE A 11 2.79 15.29 2.22
C ILE A 11 3.51 16.62 2.22
N ARG A 12 4.32 16.88 3.25
CA ARG A 12 5.06 18.14 3.41
C ARG A 12 6.55 17.87 3.60
N ASN A 13 7.36 18.36 2.66
CA ASN A 13 8.82 18.31 2.67
C ASN A 13 9.38 16.93 3.04
N LEU A 14 8.78 15.87 2.50
CA LEU A 14 9.09 14.49 2.85
C LEU A 14 10.45 14.09 2.28
N LYS A 15 11.28 13.48 3.12
CA LYS A 15 12.62 13.02 2.77
C LYS A 15 12.83 11.58 3.21
N LYS A 16 13.64 10.87 2.44
CA LYS A 16 14.21 9.58 2.81
C LYS A 16 15.66 9.52 2.34
N HIS A 17 16.58 9.62 3.29
CA HIS A 17 18.00 9.43 3.04
C HIS A 17 18.45 8.10 3.63
N PHE A 18 18.94 7.20 2.78
CA PHE A 18 19.50 5.93 3.21
C PHE A 18 20.99 6.09 3.46
N GLN A 19 21.49 5.59 4.59
CA GLN A 19 22.93 5.54 4.80
C GLN A 19 23.52 4.48 3.86
N VAL A 20 24.39 4.91 2.95
CA VAL A 20 25.11 4.02 2.02
C VAL A 20 26.59 4.21 2.28
N GLY A 21 27.32 3.12 2.58
CA GLY A 21 28.73 3.20 2.97
C GLY A 21 28.97 3.01 4.46
N GLY A 22 30.03 2.24 4.79
CA GLY A 22 30.34 1.80 6.16
C GLY A 22 30.89 0.37 6.28
N GLY A 23 31.53 -0.18 5.25
CA GLY A 23 32.34 -1.39 5.41
C GLY A 23 33.57 -1.14 6.29
N MET A 24 34.37 -2.18 6.58
CA MET A 24 35.56 -2.12 7.48
C MET A 24 36.52 -0.94 7.24
N PHE A 25 36.56 -0.35 6.03
CA PHE A 25 37.39 0.80 5.69
C PHE A 25 36.72 2.18 5.86
N GLY A 26 35.39 2.29 5.89
CA GLY A 26 34.66 3.56 6.09
C GLY A 26 34.71 4.07 7.53
N SER A 27 35.02 3.18 8.48
CA SER A 27 35.29 3.49 9.89
C SER A 27 36.50 4.44 10.06
N ILE A 28 37.46 4.40 9.12
CA ILE A 28 38.74 5.11 9.24
C ILE A 28 38.60 6.61 8.91
N THR A 29 37.60 7.01 8.11
CA THR A 29 37.40 8.40 7.68
C THR A 29 36.21 9.09 8.35
N GLY A 30 35.37 8.35 9.08
CA GLY A 30 34.23 8.88 9.86
C GLY A 30 33.11 9.54 9.05
N LYS A 31 33.19 9.58 7.71
CA LYS A 31 32.17 10.18 6.85
C LYS A 31 31.05 9.17 6.58
N LYS A 32 29.87 9.45 7.12
CA LYS A 32 28.62 8.78 6.71
C LYS A 32 28.22 9.32 5.34
N GLU A 33 28.19 8.45 4.34
CA GLU A 33 27.60 8.76 3.04
C GLU A 33 26.11 8.42 3.07
N TYR A 34 25.31 9.26 2.40
CA TYR A 34 23.86 9.11 2.34
C TYR A 34 23.39 9.14 0.89
N LEU A 35 22.57 8.17 0.51
CA LEU A 35 21.79 8.15 -0.71
C LEU A 35 20.48 8.88 -0.45
N LYS A 36 20.29 10.01 -1.11
CA LYS A 36 19.05 10.78 -1.03
C LYS A 36 18.00 10.21 -1.99
N ALA A 37 17.26 9.20 -1.55
CA ALA A 37 16.24 8.57 -2.39
C ALA A 37 15.02 9.49 -2.61
N VAL A 38 14.66 10.27 -1.59
CA VAL A 38 13.65 11.34 -1.68
C VAL A 38 14.19 12.55 -0.90
N ASP A 39 14.16 13.75 -1.49
CA ASP A 39 14.76 14.96 -0.90
C ASP A 39 13.83 16.18 -0.97
N GLY A 40 12.68 16.11 -0.29
CA GLY A 40 11.85 17.29 -0.01
C GLY A 40 10.63 17.40 -0.92
N ILE A 41 9.89 16.30 -1.09
CA ILE A 41 8.65 16.32 -1.88
C ILE A 41 7.48 16.84 -1.06
N SER A 42 6.60 17.62 -1.69
CA SER A 42 5.32 18.02 -1.11
C SER A 42 4.21 17.81 -2.12
N LEU A 43 3.11 17.19 -1.71
CA LEU A 43 1.94 16.95 -2.57
C LEU A 43 0.67 16.82 -1.74
N SER A 44 -0.48 17.06 -2.35
CA SER A 44 -1.80 16.89 -1.76
C SER A 44 -2.67 16.05 -2.68
N ILE A 45 -3.40 15.09 -2.10
CA ILE A 45 -4.33 14.21 -2.81
C ILE A 45 -5.73 14.46 -2.29
N GLU A 46 -6.64 14.86 -3.18
CA GLU A 46 -8.06 15.05 -2.86
C GLU A 46 -8.84 13.72 -2.85
N PRO A 47 -9.92 13.59 -2.06
CA PRO A 47 -10.80 12.42 -2.12
C PRO A 47 -11.38 12.20 -3.52
N GLY A 48 -11.47 10.94 -3.97
CA GLY A 48 -12.14 10.58 -5.23
C GLY A 48 -11.37 10.95 -6.50
N THR A 49 -10.09 11.29 -6.38
CA THR A 49 -9.22 11.64 -7.50
C THR A 49 -8.12 10.59 -7.68
N THR A 50 -7.54 10.56 -8.88
CA THR A 50 -6.43 9.64 -9.21
C THR A 50 -5.18 10.46 -9.50
N TYR A 51 -4.08 10.16 -8.81
CA TYR A 51 -2.78 10.79 -9.03
C TYR A 51 -1.77 9.79 -9.58
N GLY A 52 -0.98 10.24 -10.56
CA GLY A 52 0.15 9.49 -11.10
C GLY A 52 1.47 10.07 -10.64
N LEU A 53 2.31 9.27 -9.98
CA LEU A 53 3.70 9.63 -9.70
C LEU A 53 4.61 9.03 -10.78
N VAL A 54 5.10 9.88 -11.68
CA VAL A 54 5.91 9.47 -12.84
C VAL A 54 7.33 10.01 -12.76
N GLY A 55 8.28 9.32 -13.39
CA GLY A 55 9.69 9.68 -13.40
C GLY A 55 10.57 8.51 -13.77
N GLU A 56 11.85 8.77 -14.04
CA GLU A 56 12.83 7.76 -14.47
C GLU A 56 13.07 6.68 -13.40
N SER A 57 13.65 5.54 -13.81
CA SER A 57 14.04 4.49 -12.86
C SER A 57 15.00 5.06 -11.81
N GLY A 58 14.79 4.72 -10.53
CA GLY A 58 15.64 5.20 -9.43
C GLY A 58 15.35 6.61 -8.91
N CYS A 59 14.36 7.34 -9.45
CA CYS A 59 14.06 8.71 -8.99
C CYS A 59 13.27 8.81 -7.66
N GLY A 60 13.07 7.69 -6.95
CA GLY A 60 12.42 7.68 -5.62
C GLY A 60 10.92 7.37 -5.59
N LYS A 61 10.26 7.05 -6.72
CA LYS A 61 8.81 6.76 -6.77
C LYS A 61 8.37 5.67 -5.78
N SER A 62 9.00 4.49 -5.84
CA SER A 62 8.67 3.37 -4.97
C SER A 62 9.04 3.68 -3.51
N THR A 63 10.07 4.48 -3.27
CA THR A 63 10.42 4.95 -1.91
C THR A 63 9.32 5.85 -1.35
N THR A 64 8.79 6.79 -2.15
CA THR A 64 7.64 7.61 -1.77
C THR A 64 6.40 6.77 -1.48
N ALA A 65 6.06 5.82 -2.36
CA ALA A 65 4.92 4.92 -2.15
C ALA A 65 5.07 4.10 -0.85
N LYS A 66 6.27 3.57 -0.57
CA LYS A 66 6.56 2.84 0.67
C LYS A 66 6.43 3.71 1.93
N MET A 67 6.82 4.99 1.87
CA MET A 67 6.61 5.91 2.98
C MET A 67 5.14 6.19 3.23
N VAL A 68 4.35 6.42 2.17
CA VAL A 68 2.89 6.57 2.28
C VAL A 68 2.24 5.31 2.86
N LEU A 69 2.74 4.13 2.51
CA LEU A 69 2.26 2.85 3.06
C LEU A 69 2.79 2.53 4.47
N MET A 70 3.58 3.40 5.08
CA MET A 70 4.28 3.15 6.36
C MET A 70 5.16 1.87 6.35
N LEU A 71 5.67 1.50 5.18
CA LEU A 71 6.65 0.43 5.02
C LEU A 71 8.08 0.94 5.18
N GLU A 72 8.27 2.25 5.04
CA GLU A 72 9.52 2.95 5.28
C GLU A 72 9.24 4.21 6.10
N GLU A 73 9.99 4.43 7.18
CA GLU A 73 9.89 5.68 7.93
C GLU A 73 10.63 6.80 7.19
N PRO A 74 10.05 8.00 7.04
CA PRO A 74 10.75 9.13 6.49
C PRO A 74 11.89 9.58 7.41
N THR A 75 12.96 10.12 6.84
CA THR A 75 14.03 10.76 7.62
C THR A 75 13.60 12.13 8.13
N GLU A 76 12.81 12.87 7.34
CA GLU A 76 12.24 14.18 7.68
C GLU A 76 10.92 14.38 6.94
N GLY A 77 10.13 15.34 7.40
CA GLY A 77 8.87 15.76 6.79
C GLY A 77 7.64 15.11 7.44
N GLU A 78 6.48 15.45 6.92
CA GLU A 78 5.18 15.09 7.51
C GLU A 78 4.29 14.39 6.48
N ILE A 79 3.49 13.45 6.96
CA ILE A 79 2.38 12.86 6.23
C ILE A 79 1.13 13.11 7.07
N LEU A 80 0.21 13.92 6.54
CA LEU A 80 -1.07 14.22 7.16
C LEU A 80 -2.16 13.44 6.43
N PHE A 81 -3.00 12.74 7.17
CA PHE A 81 -4.17 12.03 6.67
C PHE A 81 -5.41 12.54 7.35
N GLU A 82 -6.38 13.03 6.57
CA GLU A 82 -7.57 13.72 7.10
C GLU A 82 -7.20 14.84 8.10
N GLY A 83 -6.12 15.56 7.79
CA GLY A 83 -5.58 16.65 8.61
C GLY A 83 -4.79 16.22 9.86
N LYS A 84 -4.56 14.92 10.08
CA LYS A 84 -3.83 14.40 11.26
C LYS A 84 -2.47 13.82 10.87
N ASP A 85 -1.43 14.10 11.65
CA ASP A 85 -0.10 13.50 11.48
C ASP A 85 -0.18 11.97 11.63
N ALA A 86 0.19 11.27 10.56
CA ALA A 86 0.18 9.82 10.50
C ALA A 86 1.44 9.18 11.11
N ILE A 87 2.59 9.87 11.07
CA ILE A 87 3.90 9.37 11.52
C ILE A 87 3.96 9.40 13.04
N ASN A 88 3.61 10.54 13.64
CA ASN A 88 3.70 10.77 15.09
C ASN A 88 2.37 10.51 15.82
N ALA A 89 1.39 9.94 15.13
CA ALA A 89 0.08 9.58 15.70
C ALA A 89 0.17 8.55 16.83
N ASP A 90 -0.84 8.56 17.69
CA ASP A 90 -1.07 7.49 18.66
C ASP A 90 -1.43 6.15 17.98
N LYS A 91 -1.58 5.10 18.79
CA LYS A 91 -1.84 3.74 18.30
C LYS A 91 -3.14 3.63 17.49
N ASP A 92 -4.19 4.34 17.90
CA ASP A 92 -5.50 4.24 17.29
C ASP A 92 -5.54 5.02 15.96
N ALA A 93 -4.94 6.20 15.92
CA ALA A 93 -4.76 6.97 14.70
C ALA A 93 -3.86 6.24 13.68
N LYS A 94 -2.80 5.56 14.13
CA LYS A 94 -1.98 4.69 13.27
C LYS A 94 -2.76 3.50 12.74
N ARG A 95 -3.60 2.87 13.56
CA ARG A 95 -4.48 1.78 13.13
C ARG A 95 -5.47 2.27 12.07
N HIS A 96 -6.12 3.41 12.30
CA HIS A 96 -7.03 4.06 11.36
C HIS A 96 -6.35 4.40 10.02
N TYR A 97 -5.13 4.96 10.08
CA TYR A 97 -4.35 5.23 8.88
C TYR A 97 -4.09 3.96 8.10
N LYS A 98 -3.55 2.92 8.77
CA LYS A 98 -3.21 1.65 8.11
C LYS A 98 -4.43 0.94 7.54
N SER A 99 -5.59 0.98 8.19
CA SER A 99 -6.81 0.40 7.61
C SER A 99 -7.38 1.22 6.45
N SER A 100 -7.12 2.54 6.43
CA SER A 100 -7.64 3.45 5.40
C SER A 100 -6.74 3.59 4.18
N VAL A 101 -5.45 3.27 4.31
CA VAL A 101 -4.44 3.37 3.25
C VAL A 101 -3.94 1.97 2.93
N GLN A 102 -4.34 1.43 1.79
CA GLN A 102 -4.04 0.06 1.37
C GLN A 102 -3.22 0.04 0.07
N ALA A 103 -2.54 -1.06 -0.18
CA ALA A 103 -1.72 -1.24 -1.38
C ALA A 103 -2.28 -2.34 -2.27
N VAL A 104 -2.14 -2.15 -3.58
CA VAL A 104 -2.16 -3.25 -4.56
C VAL A 104 -0.76 -3.33 -5.15
N PHE A 105 -0.03 -4.40 -4.84
CA PHE A 105 1.32 -4.61 -5.34
C PHE A 105 1.32 -5.27 -6.72
N GLN A 106 2.34 -4.92 -7.52
CA GLN A 106 2.58 -5.39 -8.88
C GLN A 106 2.62 -6.92 -9.06
N ASP A 107 3.18 -7.66 -8.09
CA ASP A 107 3.32 -9.10 -8.19
C ASP A 107 2.38 -9.85 -7.24
N PRO A 108 1.29 -10.45 -7.76
CA PRO A 108 0.42 -11.32 -6.98
C PRO A 108 1.17 -12.52 -6.37
N TRP A 109 2.29 -12.98 -6.97
CA TRP A 109 3.06 -14.09 -6.43
C TRP A 109 3.82 -13.70 -5.17
N ALA A 110 4.48 -12.54 -5.16
CA ALA A 110 5.20 -12.07 -3.99
C ALA A 110 4.27 -11.62 -2.85
N SER A 111 3.06 -11.16 -3.17
CA SER A 111 2.14 -10.56 -2.19
C SER A 111 1.12 -11.54 -1.60
N LEU A 112 0.85 -12.68 -2.23
CA LEU A 112 -0.05 -13.72 -1.73
C LEU A 112 0.75 -14.90 -1.16
N ASN A 113 0.42 -15.34 0.06
CA ASN A 113 1.03 -16.55 0.60
C ASN A 113 0.45 -17.80 -0.10
N PRO A 114 1.24 -18.55 -0.90
CA PRO A 114 0.71 -19.65 -1.71
C PRO A 114 0.22 -20.85 -0.88
N ARG A 115 0.53 -20.88 0.42
CA ARG A 115 0.11 -21.92 1.38
C ARG A 115 -1.18 -21.58 2.11
N MET A 116 -1.73 -20.40 1.90
CA MET A 116 -3.00 -19.97 2.49
C MET A 116 -4.11 -20.08 1.47
N LYS A 117 -5.32 -20.40 1.94
CA LYS A 117 -6.53 -20.29 1.12
C LYS A 117 -6.83 -18.82 0.82
N VAL A 118 -7.54 -18.57 -0.28
CA VAL A 118 -7.99 -17.23 -0.67
C VAL A 118 -8.82 -16.59 0.43
N GLU A 119 -9.67 -17.36 1.10
CA GLU A 119 -10.45 -16.89 2.25
C GLU A 119 -9.54 -16.29 3.32
N SER A 120 -8.54 -17.03 3.78
CA SER A 120 -7.63 -16.58 4.84
C SER A 120 -6.83 -15.34 4.43
N ILE A 121 -6.47 -15.24 3.15
CA ILE A 121 -5.72 -14.09 2.63
C ILE A 121 -6.56 -12.80 2.64
N ILE A 122 -7.85 -12.89 2.25
CA ILE A 122 -8.76 -11.75 2.23
C ILE A 122 -9.30 -11.44 3.64
N ALA A 123 -9.46 -12.47 4.48
CA ALA A 123 -9.92 -12.35 5.86
C ALA A 123 -8.90 -11.70 6.79
N GLU A 124 -7.60 -11.95 6.61
CA GLU A 124 -6.55 -11.50 7.54
C GLU A 124 -6.63 -9.98 7.86
N PRO A 125 -6.75 -9.05 6.90
CA PRO A 125 -6.92 -7.63 7.21
C PRO A 125 -8.15 -7.35 8.09
N LEU A 126 -9.27 -8.04 7.85
CA LEU A 126 -10.51 -7.91 8.62
C LEU A 126 -10.31 -8.41 10.05
N GLU A 127 -9.70 -9.58 10.23
CA GLU A 127 -9.43 -10.19 11.54
C GLU A 127 -8.54 -9.29 12.41
N VAL A 128 -7.55 -8.64 11.81
CA VAL A 128 -6.59 -7.78 12.52
C VAL A 128 -7.18 -6.39 12.83
N ASN A 129 -7.97 -5.82 11.93
CA ASN A 129 -8.33 -4.40 11.98
C ASN A 129 -9.79 -4.12 12.37
N THR A 130 -10.63 -5.16 12.49
CA THR A 130 -12.05 -5.00 12.83
C THR A 130 -12.41 -5.76 14.11
N THR A 131 -13.69 -5.69 14.50
CA THR A 131 -14.28 -6.52 15.56
C THR A 131 -15.32 -7.50 15.01
N MET A 132 -15.27 -7.77 13.70
CA MET A 132 -16.21 -8.67 13.04
C MET A 132 -16.04 -10.10 13.55
N THR A 133 -17.16 -10.81 13.68
CA THR A 133 -17.19 -12.24 13.96
C THR A 133 -16.71 -13.03 12.75
N ARG A 134 -16.28 -14.28 12.97
CA ARG A 134 -15.87 -15.18 11.88
C ARG A 134 -16.95 -15.36 10.81
N ALA A 135 -18.22 -15.39 11.19
CA ALA A 135 -19.33 -15.52 10.24
C ALA A 135 -19.48 -14.27 9.38
N GLU A 136 -19.39 -13.08 9.99
CA GLU A 136 -19.44 -11.80 9.25
C GLU A 136 -18.24 -11.65 8.31
N ILE A 137 -17.04 -12.08 8.74
CA ILE A 137 -15.85 -12.08 7.89
C ILE A 137 -16.04 -13.02 6.70
N HIS A 138 -16.55 -14.24 6.92
CA HIS A 138 -16.82 -15.19 5.85
C HIS A 138 -17.79 -14.63 4.80
N THR A 139 -18.92 -14.04 5.25
CA THR A 139 -19.86 -13.35 4.36
C THR A 139 -19.19 -12.22 3.59
N LYS A 140 -18.44 -11.35 4.29
CA LYS A 140 -17.77 -10.21 3.68
C LYS A 140 -16.73 -10.62 2.62
N VAL A 141 -15.97 -11.69 2.88
CA VAL A 141 -15.02 -12.26 1.91
C VAL A 141 -15.76 -12.74 0.66
N GLY A 142 -16.89 -13.41 0.81
CA GLY A 142 -17.75 -13.81 -0.32
C GLY A 142 -18.19 -12.63 -1.16
N ASP A 143 -18.72 -11.58 -0.53
CA ASP A 143 -19.18 -10.36 -1.22
C ASP A 143 -18.03 -9.68 -2.00
N ILE A 144 -16.85 -9.57 -1.39
CA ILE A 144 -15.66 -8.98 -2.04
C ILE A 144 -15.22 -9.81 -3.24
N LEU A 145 -15.25 -11.14 -3.14
CA LEU A 145 -14.91 -12.03 -4.25
C LEU A 145 -15.83 -11.79 -5.44
N GLU A 146 -17.13 -11.65 -5.21
CA GLU A 146 -18.10 -11.31 -6.26
C GLU A 146 -17.84 -9.94 -6.88
N GLU A 147 -17.54 -8.92 -6.05
CA GLU A 147 -17.22 -7.56 -6.50
C GLU A 147 -16.03 -7.54 -7.47
N VAL A 148 -15.03 -8.40 -7.25
CA VAL A 148 -13.87 -8.56 -8.15
C VAL A 148 -14.08 -9.63 -9.23
N GLY A 149 -15.31 -10.07 -9.48
CA GLY A 149 -15.64 -11.01 -10.55
C GLY A 149 -15.08 -12.42 -10.34
N LEU A 150 -15.01 -12.87 -9.08
CA LEU A 150 -14.78 -14.26 -8.68
C LEU A 150 -16.04 -14.81 -8.02
N GLN A 151 -16.13 -16.13 -7.88
CA GLN A 151 -17.28 -16.80 -7.26
C GLN A 151 -16.97 -17.10 -5.79
N GLN A 152 -17.96 -17.02 -4.90
CA GLN A 152 -17.76 -17.22 -3.46
C GLN A 152 -17.10 -18.57 -3.13
N TYR A 153 -17.49 -19.65 -3.83
CA TYR A 153 -16.91 -20.98 -3.59
C TYR A 153 -15.39 -21.04 -3.84
N GLN A 154 -14.84 -20.08 -4.60
CA GLN A 154 -13.41 -19.99 -4.87
C GLN A 154 -12.60 -19.51 -3.64
N ALA A 155 -13.25 -19.04 -2.57
CA ALA A 155 -12.59 -18.70 -1.31
C ALA A 155 -11.81 -19.88 -0.71
N GLU A 156 -12.30 -21.11 -0.94
CA GLU A 156 -11.70 -22.35 -0.42
C GLU A 156 -10.46 -22.82 -1.19
N LEU A 157 -10.19 -22.20 -2.35
CA LEU A 157 -9.07 -22.54 -3.22
C LEU A 157 -7.78 -21.83 -2.76
N TYR A 158 -6.65 -22.33 -3.26
CA TYR A 158 -5.33 -21.74 -3.08
C TYR A 158 -4.95 -20.85 -4.26
N PRO A 159 -4.09 -19.83 -4.08
CA PRO A 159 -3.67 -18.93 -5.16
C PRO A 159 -3.15 -19.65 -6.42
N HIS A 160 -2.49 -20.80 -6.27
CA HIS A 160 -1.92 -21.54 -7.41
C HIS A 160 -2.98 -22.13 -8.36
N GLU A 161 -4.23 -22.24 -7.93
CA GLU A 161 -5.36 -22.76 -8.70
C GLU A 161 -6.02 -21.70 -9.61
N PHE A 162 -5.56 -20.45 -9.54
CA PHE A 162 -6.09 -19.32 -10.32
C PHE A 162 -5.15 -18.91 -11.45
N SER A 163 -5.72 -18.34 -12.52
CA SER A 163 -4.95 -17.65 -13.55
C SER A 163 -4.26 -16.39 -13.01
N GLY A 164 -3.25 -15.87 -13.71
CA GLY A 164 -2.55 -14.65 -13.29
C GLY A 164 -3.49 -13.46 -13.07
N GLY A 165 -4.43 -13.22 -13.99
CA GLY A 165 -5.43 -12.16 -13.85
C GLY A 165 -6.39 -12.38 -12.69
N GLN A 166 -6.80 -13.62 -12.40
CA GLN A 166 -7.62 -13.92 -11.22
C GLN A 166 -6.84 -13.67 -9.92
N ARG A 167 -5.55 -14.01 -9.86
CA ARG A 167 -4.70 -13.70 -8.69
C ARG A 167 -4.54 -12.21 -8.47
N GLN A 168 -4.42 -11.42 -9.53
CA GLN A 168 -4.42 -9.96 -9.43
C GLN A 168 -5.73 -9.47 -8.79
N ARG A 169 -6.87 -10.04 -9.19
CA ARG A 169 -8.17 -9.72 -8.59
C ARG A 169 -8.26 -10.12 -7.12
N ILE A 170 -7.64 -11.23 -6.72
CA ILE A 170 -7.49 -11.59 -5.29
C ILE A 170 -6.67 -10.54 -4.52
N GLY A 171 -5.58 -10.04 -5.11
CA GLY A 171 -4.80 -8.95 -4.53
C GLY A 171 -5.61 -7.66 -4.36
N VAL A 172 -6.42 -7.31 -5.36
CA VAL A 172 -7.35 -6.17 -5.29
C VAL A 172 -8.41 -6.40 -4.20
N ALA A 173 -9.04 -7.58 -4.16
CA ALA A 173 -10.01 -7.96 -3.13
C ALA A 173 -9.45 -7.78 -1.71
N ARG A 174 -8.24 -8.27 -1.45
CA ARG A 174 -7.56 -8.11 -0.16
C ARG A 174 -7.37 -6.63 0.20
N SER A 175 -7.00 -5.78 -0.75
CA SER A 175 -6.82 -4.34 -0.51
C SER A 175 -8.15 -3.63 -0.24
N LEU A 176 -9.24 -4.08 -0.87
CA LEU A 176 -10.58 -3.52 -0.70
C LEU A 176 -11.29 -3.99 0.57
N ALA A 177 -10.79 -5.05 1.21
CA ALA A 177 -11.47 -5.70 2.33
C ALA A 177 -11.81 -4.73 3.48
N LEU A 178 -10.90 -3.80 3.78
CA LEU A 178 -11.09 -2.80 4.84
C LEU A 178 -11.86 -1.55 4.40
N ASN A 179 -12.39 -1.52 3.17
CA ASN A 179 -13.01 -0.35 2.57
C ASN A 179 -12.12 0.90 2.66
N PRO A 180 -10.90 0.84 2.07
CA PRO A 180 -9.90 1.89 2.21
C PRO A 180 -10.35 3.20 1.57
N LYS A 181 -9.84 4.32 2.10
CA LYS A 181 -10.04 5.66 1.52
C LYS A 181 -8.98 6.00 0.47
N LEU A 182 -7.79 5.40 0.57
CA LEU A 182 -6.69 5.57 -0.37
C LEU A 182 -6.11 4.20 -0.74
N ILE A 183 -5.96 3.96 -2.04
CA ILE A 183 -5.28 2.79 -2.58
C ILE A 183 -4.03 3.25 -3.31
N VAL A 184 -2.88 2.70 -2.92
CA VAL A 184 -1.59 2.91 -3.58
C VAL A 184 -1.36 1.75 -4.54
N LEU A 185 -1.24 2.06 -5.83
CA LEU A 185 -0.93 1.09 -6.87
C LEU A 185 0.57 1.19 -7.18
N ASP A 186 1.34 0.14 -6.86
CA ASP A 186 2.75 0.08 -7.25
C ASP A 186 2.84 -0.59 -8.63
N GLU A 187 3.24 0.18 -9.64
CA GLU A 187 3.36 -0.23 -11.06
C GLU A 187 2.15 -0.99 -11.66
N PRO A 188 0.94 -0.41 -11.71
CA PRO A 188 -0.27 -1.09 -12.19
C PRO A 188 -0.22 -1.49 -13.69
N VAL A 189 0.72 -0.95 -14.46
CA VAL A 189 0.81 -1.06 -15.92
C VAL A 189 2.01 -1.85 -16.43
N SER A 190 2.88 -2.37 -15.57
CA SER A 190 4.07 -3.14 -15.98
C SER A 190 3.75 -4.59 -16.37
N ALA A 191 2.65 -5.14 -15.87
CA ALA A 191 2.13 -6.46 -16.24
C ALA A 191 1.10 -6.42 -17.39
N LEU A 192 0.72 -5.22 -17.86
CA LEU A 192 -0.13 -5.06 -19.02
C LEU A 192 0.72 -5.25 -20.28
N ASP A 193 0.45 -6.35 -20.97
CA ASP A 193 1.03 -6.69 -22.26
C ASP A 193 0.90 -5.50 -23.24
N VAL A 194 1.87 -5.37 -24.14
CA VAL A 194 2.05 -4.27 -25.09
C VAL A 194 0.84 -4.11 -26.03
N SER A 195 -0.12 -5.04 -26.00
CA SER A 195 -1.33 -5.09 -26.80
C SER A 195 -2.46 -4.14 -26.39
N ILE A 196 -2.42 -3.50 -25.20
CA ILE A 196 -3.47 -2.55 -24.74
C ILE A 196 -2.98 -1.09 -24.71
N ARG A 197 -2.00 -0.74 -25.54
CA ARG A 197 -1.65 0.66 -25.84
C ARG A 197 -2.10 0.98 -27.27
N ALA A 198 -3.35 1.41 -27.42
CA ALA A 198 -3.88 2.01 -28.64
C ALA A 198 -4.55 3.34 -28.28
#